data_AF-A0A2D9G9Q0-F1
#
_entry.id   AF-A0A2D9G9Q0-F1
#
_cell.length_a   1.000
_cell.length_b   1.000
_cell.length_c   1.000
_cell.angle_alpha   90.00
_cell.angle_beta   90.00
_cell.angle_gamma   90.00
#
_symmetry.space_group_name_H-M   'P 1'
#
loop_
_entity.id
_entity.type
_entity.pdbx_description
1 polymer ?
#
loop_
_entity_poly.entity_id
_entity_poly.type
_entity_poly.pdbx_seq_one_letter_code
_entity_poly.pdbx_strand_id
1 'polypeptide(L)'
;MTNSNNIDQNKFSNYLKDIPVPDEKPRISIELKSNIEKLAGEEIPNLSNLFENIELDWLLPSDDRLGVTIFSGDYNEIFRKKRLNLPLGKIKIGLHPILVDDEKLYNHTLVHEILHASGMFDHSSRHDKLTNEIAPPPSLSESLVLKYLQAIVISTTDVLSWECKNCNFIWTRNTFIRPKKCPRCNDFF
;
A
#
# COMPACT_ATOMS: atom_id res chain seq x y z
N MET A 1 13.85 -22.74 9.99
CA MET A 1 13.92 -21.41 9.35
C MET A 1 13.19 -20.44 10.25
N THR A 2 13.91 -19.80 11.16
CA THR A 2 13.37 -18.83 12.09
C THR A 2 13.23 -17.50 11.35
N ASN A 3 12.00 -17.14 10.96
CA ASN A 3 11.67 -15.78 10.52
C ASN A 3 11.70 -14.86 11.76
N SER A 4 12.89 -14.51 12.25
CA SER A 4 13.06 -13.42 13.21
C SER A 4 13.26 -12.12 12.44
N ASN A 5 12.23 -11.67 11.74
CA ASN A 5 12.13 -10.28 11.33
C ASN A 5 10.96 -9.67 12.10
N ASN A 6 11.10 -9.57 13.43
CA ASN A 6 10.22 -8.71 14.21
C ASN A 6 10.58 -7.27 13.84
N ILE A 7 9.84 -6.71 12.90
CA ILE A 7 9.89 -5.28 12.61
C ILE A 7 9.44 -4.57 13.88
N ASP A 8 10.30 -3.71 14.44
CA ASP A 8 9.89 -2.82 15.52
C ASP A 8 8.89 -1.79 14.96
N GLN A 9 7.59 -2.04 15.19
CA GLN A 9 6.50 -1.18 14.73
C GLN A 9 6.60 0.25 15.30
N ASN A 10 7.05 0.40 16.55
CA ASN A 10 7.21 1.73 17.14
C ASN A 10 8.33 2.49 16.44
N LYS A 11 9.43 1.81 16.13
CA LYS A 11 10.54 2.42 15.40
C LYS A 11 10.10 2.75 13.96
N PHE A 12 9.32 1.89 13.31
CA PHE A 12 8.76 2.12 11.97
C PHE A 12 7.88 3.38 11.94
N SER A 13 6.86 3.48 12.78
CA SER A 13 5.97 4.65 12.85
C SER A 13 6.74 5.93 13.21
N ASN A 14 7.81 5.83 14.00
CA ASN A 14 8.66 6.97 14.31
C ASN A 14 9.40 7.54 13.10
N TYR A 15 9.69 6.76 12.06
CA TYR A 15 10.28 7.28 10.82
C TYR A 15 9.28 7.99 9.91
N LEU A 16 7.98 7.77 10.14
CA LEU A 16 6.91 8.34 9.32
C LEU A 16 6.26 9.57 9.97
N LYS A 17 6.29 9.68 11.30
CA LYS A 17 5.58 10.72 12.08
C LYS A 17 5.85 12.17 11.65
N ASP A 18 7.02 12.45 11.08
CA ASP A 18 7.46 13.80 10.70
C ASP A 18 7.13 14.13 9.23
N ILE A 19 6.42 13.25 8.53
CA ILE A 19 6.00 13.49 7.14
C ILE A 19 4.94 14.60 7.13
N PRO A 20 5.14 15.67 6.33
CA PRO A 20 4.19 16.77 6.27
C PRO A 20 2.86 16.30 5.68
N VAL A 21 1.76 16.73 6.31
CA VAL A 21 0.42 16.49 5.79
C VAL A 21 0.07 17.65 4.85
N PRO A 22 -0.25 17.39 3.57
CA PRO A 22 -0.68 18.45 2.66
C PRO A 22 -1.97 19.12 3.12
N ASP A 23 -2.07 20.43 2.93
CA ASP A 23 -3.30 21.19 3.24
C ASP A 23 -4.46 20.81 2.33
N GLU A 24 -4.17 20.52 1.06
CA GLU A 24 -5.17 20.02 0.11
C GLU A 24 -5.49 18.56 0.38
N LYS A 25 -6.79 18.23 0.44
CA LYS A 25 -7.25 16.84 0.58
C LYS A 25 -6.81 15.98 -0.61
N PRO A 26 -6.66 14.66 -0.41
CA PRO A 26 -6.43 13.75 -1.53
C PRO A 26 -7.57 13.85 -2.54
N ARG A 27 -7.23 13.69 -3.82
CA ARG A 27 -8.17 13.79 -4.95
C ARG A 27 -8.02 12.62 -5.90
N ILE A 28 -9.14 12.24 -6.51
CA ILE A 28 -9.15 11.33 -7.65
C ILE A 28 -9.03 12.20 -8.91
N SER A 29 -8.01 11.98 -9.73
CA SER A 29 -7.87 12.71 -10.99
C SER A 29 -9.00 12.32 -11.96
N ILE A 30 -9.37 13.24 -12.85
CA ILE A 30 -10.42 12.98 -13.87
C ILE A 30 -10.03 11.79 -14.76
N GLU A 31 -8.75 11.69 -15.11
CA GLU A 31 -8.22 10.57 -15.89
C GLU A 31 -8.33 9.24 -15.14
N LEU A 32 -7.94 9.21 -13.86
CA LEU A 32 -8.05 7.99 -13.05
C LEU A 32 -9.50 7.56 -12.89
N LYS A 33 -10.41 8.51 -12.64
CA LYS A 33 -11.86 8.25 -12.58
C LYS A 33 -12.36 7.62 -13.88
N SER A 34 -12.00 8.21 -15.03
CA SER A 34 -12.39 7.68 -16.34
C SER A 34 -11.83 6.28 -16.60
N ASN A 35 -10.59 6.00 -16.15
CA ASN A 35 -9.98 4.69 -16.31
C ASN A 35 -10.69 3.63 -15.44
N ILE A 36 -11.06 3.96 -14.20
CA ILE A 36 -11.84 3.07 -13.34
C ILE A 36 -13.21 2.79 -13.97
N GLU A 37 -13.91 3.82 -14.46
CA GLU A 37 -15.21 3.65 -15.12
C GLU A 37 -15.11 2.77 -16.37
N LYS A 38 -14.08 2.95 -17.18
CA LYS A 38 -13.87 2.16 -18.40
C LYS A 38 -13.53 0.70 -18.12
N LEU A 39 -12.70 0.42 -17.11
CA LEU A 39 -12.14 -0.92 -16.87
C LEU A 39 -12.92 -1.74 -15.84
N ALA A 40 -13.63 -1.09 -14.91
CA ALA A 40 -14.36 -1.74 -13.83
C ALA A 40 -15.87 -1.38 -13.80
N GLY A 41 -16.34 -0.46 -14.64
CA GLY A 41 -17.72 0.03 -14.61
C GLY A 41 -18.80 -1.02 -14.86
N GLU A 42 -18.51 -2.08 -15.64
CA GLU A 42 -19.44 -3.19 -15.85
C GLU A 42 -19.55 -4.11 -14.62
N GLU A 43 -18.50 -4.20 -13.82
CA GLU A 43 -18.42 -5.08 -12.64
C GLU A 43 -18.85 -4.39 -11.35
N ILE A 44 -18.71 -3.06 -11.30
CA ILE A 44 -19.04 -2.25 -10.13
C ILE A 44 -20.40 -1.56 -10.36
N PRO A 45 -21.48 -2.05 -9.75
CA PRO A 45 -22.78 -1.41 -9.88
C PRO A 45 -22.75 0.00 -9.26
N ASN A 46 -23.34 0.96 -9.97
CA ASN A 46 -23.47 2.36 -9.53
C ASN A 46 -22.14 3.05 -9.18
N LEU A 47 -21.06 2.75 -9.91
CA LEU A 47 -19.73 3.34 -9.72
C LEU A 47 -19.75 4.88 -9.69
N SER A 48 -20.58 5.55 -10.49
CA SER A 48 -20.69 7.02 -10.44
C SER A 48 -21.19 7.54 -9.09
N ASN A 49 -22.19 6.85 -8.50
CA ASN A 49 -22.69 7.18 -7.16
C ASN A 49 -21.68 6.79 -6.06
N LEU A 50 -20.82 5.80 -6.29
CA LEU A 50 -19.73 5.48 -5.37
C LEU A 50 -18.79 6.70 -5.19
N PHE A 51 -18.37 7.32 -6.29
CA PHE A 51 -17.48 8.49 -6.23
C PHE A 51 -18.07 9.69 -5.49
N GLU A 52 -19.40 9.85 -5.50
CA GLU A 52 -20.09 10.93 -4.76
C GLU A 52 -20.19 10.66 -3.26
N ASN A 53 -20.09 9.38 -2.84
CA ASN A 53 -20.23 8.95 -1.44
C ASN A 53 -18.89 8.67 -0.74
N ILE A 54 -17.78 8.78 -1.47
CA ILE A 54 -16.42 8.65 -0.93
C ILE A 54 -15.95 10.00 -0.39
N GLU A 55 -15.54 10.00 0.88
CA GLU A 55 -14.76 11.07 1.49
C GLU A 55 -13.28 10.68 1.49
N LEU A 56 -12.40 11.54 0.97
CA LEU A 56 -10.95 11.34 0.96
C LEU A 56 -10.30 12.19 2.05
N ASP A 57 -9.45 11.57 2.86
CA ASP A 57 -8.71 12.23 3.92
C ASP A 57 -7.26 11.73 3.98
N TRP A 58 -6.35 12.56 4.49
CA TRP A 58 -5.01 12.11 4.85
C TRP A 58 -5.05 11.33 6.18
N LEU A 59 -4.34 10.21 6.22
CA LEU A 59 -4.04 9.50 7.46
C LEU A 59 -3.05 10.30 8.31
N LEU A 60 -2.96 9.94 9.58
CA LEU A 60 -1.91 10.45 10.45
C LEU A 60 -0.55 9.98 9.89
N PRO A 61 0.49 10.85 9.90
CA PRO A 61 1.84 10.46 9.47
C PRO A 61 2.44 9.27 10.24
N SER A 62 1.92 8.96 11.43
CA SER A 62 2.37 7.81 12.22
C SER A 62 1.68 6.48 11.85
N ASP A 63 0.66 6.51 10.98
CA ASP A 63 -0.05 5.32 10.53
C ASP A 63 0.89 4.42 9.72
N ASP A 64 0.82 3.11 9.94
CA ASP A 64 1.69 2.13 9.27
C ASP A 64 1.11 1.64 7.94
N ARG A 65 -0.10 2.10 7.56
CA ARG A 65 -0.77 1.75 6.31
C ARG A 65 -0.62 2.88 5.29
N LEU A 66 -0.49 2.50 4.01
CA LEU A 66 -0.49 3.46 2.90
C LEU A 66 -1.91 3.92 2.51
N GLY A 67 -2.89 3.04 2.67
CA GLY A 67 -4.29 3.28 2.36
C GLY A 67 -5.18 2.50 3.30
N VAL A 68 -6.39 3.01 3.53
CA VAL A 68 -7.44 2.27 4.24
C VAL A 68 -8.82 2.74 3.80
N THR A 69 -9.73 1.79 3.63
CA THR A 69 -11.15 2.03 3.42
C THR A 69 -11.92 1.79 4.71
N ILE A 70 -12.68 2.80 5.14
CA ILE A 70 -13.49 2.79 6.36
C ILE A 70 -14.96 2.95 5.98
N PHE A 71 -15.79 2.03 6.46
CA PHE A 71 -17.23 2.05 6.25
C PHE A 71 -17.94 2.56 7.50
N SER A 72 -19.07 3.25 7.33
CA SER A 72 -19.87 3.74 8.48
C SER A 72 -20.63 2.65 9.25
N GLY A 73 -20.87 1.50 8.62
CA GLY A 73 -21.62 0.37 9.21
C GLY A 73 -20.69 -0.71 9.78
N ASP A 74 -21.26 -1.66 10.51
CA ASP A 74 -20.52 -2.84 10.93
C ASP A 74 -20.34 -3.85 9.77
N TYR A 75 -19.46 -4.83 9.97
CA TYR A 75 -19.16 -5.86 8.97
C TYR A 75 -20.40 -6.60 8.48
N ASN A 76 -21.34 -6.96 9.37
CA ASN A 76 -22.53 -7.71 9.00
C ASN A 76 -23.50 -6.84 8.17
N GLU A 77 -23.62 -5.57 8.51
CA GLU A 77 -24.43 -4.61 7.77
C GLU A 77 -23.89 -4.41 6.35
N ILE A 78 -22.57 -4.24 6.21
CA ILE A 78 -21.89 -4.07 4.92
C ILE A 78 -22.10 -5.30 4.03
N PHE A 79 -21.89 -6.50 4.55
CA PHE A 79 -22.09 -7.74 3.80
C PHE A 79 -23.55 -7.95 3.40
N ARG A 80 -24.48 -7.63 4.30
CA ARG A 80 -25.92 -7.65 3.99
C ARG A 80 -26.25 -6.68 2.87
N LYS A 81 -25.75 -5.44 2.92
CA LYS A 81 -25.98 -4.42 1.89
C LYS A 81 -25.42 -4.85 0.53
N LYS A 82 -24.18 -5.36 0.50
CA LYS A 82 -23.57 -5.93 -0.70
C LYS A 82 -24.43 -7.03 -1.31
N ARG A 83 -24.88 -8.01 -0.50
CA ARG A 83 -25.74 -9.12 -0.99
C ARG A 83 -27.07 -8.64 -1.56
N LEU A 84 -27.60 -7.53 -1.05
CA LEU A 84 -28.86 -6.93 -1.49
C LEU A 84 -28.68 -5.84 -2.55
N ASN A 85 -27.46 -5.60 -3.04
CA ASN A 85 -27.11 -4.48 -3.93
C ASN A 85 -27.61 -3.12 -3.41
N LEU A 86 -27.56 -2.93 -2.09
CA LEU A 86 -27.91 -1.67 -1.44
C LEU A 86 -26.67 -0.77 -1.32
N PRO A 87 -26.86 0.56 -1.29
CA PRO A 87 -25.77 1.49 -1.02
C PRO A 87 -25.05 1.16 0.30
N LEU A 88 -23.72 1.06 0.26
CA LEU A 88 -22.91 0.71 1.43
C LEU A 88 -22.99 1.77 2.53
N GLY A 89 -23.27 3.02 2.17
CA GLY A 89 -23.37 4.16 3.07
C GLY A 89 -22.25 5.16 2.81
N LYS A 90 -21.89 5.94 3.84
CA LYS A 90 -20.74 6.83 3.77
C LYS A 90 -19.46 6.00 3.86
N ILE A 91 -18.54 6.25 2.94
CA ILE A 91 -17.25 5.56 2.89
C ILE A 91 -16.16 6.61 3.02
N LYS A 92 -15.18 6.36 3.87
CA LYS A 92 -13.96 7.18 3.95
C LYS A 92 -12.80 6.38 3.41
N ILE A 93 -11.99 7.00 2.56
CA ILE A 93 -10.72 6.46 2.11
C ILE A 93 -9.63 7.35 2.71
N GLY A 94 -8.81 6.76 3.57
CA GLY A 94 -7.62 7.40 4.11
C GLY A 94 -6.42 7.04 3.25
N LEU A 95 -5.61 8.04 2.88
CA LEU A 95 -4.32 7.84 2.22
C LEU A 95 -3.17 8.37 3.09
N HIS A 96 -2.03 7.70 3.08
CA HIS A 96 -0.87 8.16 3.82
C HIS A 96 -0.22 9.36 3.12
N PRO A 97 0.12 10.45 3.83
CA PRO A 97 0.68 11.67 3.22
C PRO A 97 2.01 11.45 2.50
N ILE A 98 2.75 10.39 2.84
CA ILE A 98 3.98 9.97 2.15
C ILE A 98 3.79 9.77 0.64
N LEU A 99 2.57 9.49 0.20
CA LEU A 99 2.25 9.22 -1.19
C LEU A 99 2.24 10.47 -2.08
N VAL A 100 2.26 11.68 -1.51
CA VAL A 100 2.04 12.94 -2.25
C VAL A 100 3.02 13.14 -3.42
N ASP A 101 4.27 12.72 -3.25
CA ASP A 101 5.34 12.88 -4.23
C ASP A 101 5.57 11.61 -5.10
N ASP A 102 4.70 10.61 -5.00
CA ASP A 102 4.79 9.36 -5.74
C ASP A 102 3.46 9.03 -6.40
N GLU A 103 3.18 9.73 -7.51
CA GLU A 103 1.90 9.66 -8.22
C GLU A 103 1.51 8.23 -8.62
N LYS A 104 2.47 7.40 -9.04
CA LYS A 104 2.19 6.00 -9.41
C LYS A 104 1.73 5.20 -8.21
N LEU A 105 2.45 5.28 -7.08
CA LEU A 105 2.07 4.57 -5.88
C LEU A 105 0.76 5.13 -5.29
N TYR A 106 0.60 6.46 -5.28
CA TYR A 106 -0.62 7.14 -4.88
C TYR A 106 -1.83 6.62 -5.66
N ASN A 107 -1.76 6.60 -6.99
CA ASN A 107 -2.86 6.13 -7.84
C ASN A 107 -3.13 4.64 -7.62
N HIS A 108 -2.08 3.82 -7.50
CA HIS A 108 -2.22 2.39 -7.22
C HIS A 108 -2.94 2.13 -5.88
N THR A 109 -2.50 2.79 -4.81
CA THR A 109 -3.12 2.69 -3.48
C THR A 109 -4.55 3.23 -3.50
N LEU A 110 -4.81 4.36 -4.14
CA LEU A 110 -6.15 4.93 -4.24
C LEU A 110 -7.11 4.01 -5.00
N VAL A 111 -6.68 3.41 -6.12
CA VAL A 111 -7.50 2.43 -6.86
C VAL A 111 -7.79 1.21 -6.00
N HIS A 112 -6.80 0.69 -5.29
CA HIS A 112 -6.97 -0.43 -4.35
C HIS A 112 -8.10 -0.13 -3.34
N GLU A 113 -8.04 1.03 -2.68
CA GLU A 113 -9.07 1.43 -1.72
C GLU A 113 -10.43 1.69 -2.38
N ILE A 114 -10.48 2.25 -3.60
CA ILE A 114 -11.74 2.41 -4.35
C ILE A 114 -12.36 1.06 -4.69
N LEU A 115 -11.57 0.04 -5.04
CA LEU A 115 -12.09 -1.30 -5.28
C LEU A 115 -12.67 -1.90 -3.99
N HIS A 116 -12.01 -1.72 -2.84
CA HIS A 116 -12.61 -2.07 -1.56
C HIS A 116 -13.92 -1.32 -1.31
N ALA A 117 -13.94 0.01 -1.52
CA ALA A 117 -15.13 0.85 -1.38
C ALA A 117 -16.27 0.42 -2.30
N SER A 118 -15.97 -0.16 -3.46
CA SER A 118 -16.97 -0.69 -4.41
C SER A 118 -17.60 -2.02 -4.00
N GLY A 119 -17.10 -2.63 -2.92
CA GLY A 119 -17.58 -3.91 -2.42
C GLY A 119 -16.65 -5.09 -2.72
N MET A 120 -15.50 -4.89 -3.37
CA MET A 120 -14.47 -5.93 -3.54
C MET A 120 -13.61 -6.02 -2.27
N PHE A 121 -14.17 -6.59 -1.20
CA PHE A 121 -13.52 -6.61 0.13
C PHE A 121 -12.27 -7.51 0.21
N ASP A 122 -12.19 -8.56 -0.61
CA ASP A 122 -11.08 -9.51 -0.59
C ASP A 122 -10.07 -9.20 -1.70
N HIS A 123 -8.78 -9.41 -1.41
CA HIS A 123 -7.68 -9.40 -2.40
C HIS A 123 -7.72 -10.65 -3.30
N SER A 124 -8.78 -10.75 -4.09
CA SER A 124 -8.93 -11.79 -5.10
C SER A 124 -8.02 -11.55 -6.31
N SER A 125 -7.78 -12.59 -7.12
CA SER A 125 -7.05 -12.43 -8.38
C SER A 125 -7.66 -11.39 -9.32
N ARG A 126 -8.99 -11.21 -9.28
CA ARG A 126 -9.67 -10.16 -10.07
C ARG A 126 -9.37 -8.77 -9.53
N HIS A 127 -9.39 -8.60 -8.21
CA HIS A 127 -9.02 -7.35 -7.54
C HIS A 127 -7.61 -6.92 -7.93
N ASP A 128 -6.64 -7.83 -7.83
CA ASP A 128 -5.24 -7.54 -8.19
C ASP A 128 -5.09 -7.21 -9.67
N LYS A 129 -5.77 -7.95 -10.54
CA LYS A 129 -5.77 -7.70 -11.99
C LYS A 129 -6.34 -6.31 -12.30
N LEU A 130 -7.50 -5.95 -11.74
CA LEU A 130 -8.10 -4.62 -11.95
C LEU A 130 -7.20 -3.50 -11.45
N THR A 131 -6.66 -3.64 -10.23
CA THR A 131 -5.75 -2.64 -9.67
C THR A 131 -4.56 -2.42 -10.60
N ASN A 132 -3.94 -3.50 -11.08
CA ASN A 132 -2.79 -3.43 -11.99
C ASN A 132 -3.14 -2.91 -13.39
N GLU A 133 -4.34 -3.18 -13.90
CA GLU A 133 -4.82 -2.68 -15.20
C GLU A 133 -5.14 -1.18 -15.15
N ILE A 134 -5.74 -0.70 -14.05
CA ILE A 134 -6.16 0.69 -13.89
C ILE A 134 -4.98 1.58 -13.47
N ALA A 135 -4.21 1.15 -12.46
CA ALA A 135 -3.09 1.90 -11.91
C ALA A 135 -1.96 0.93 -11.53
N PRO A 136 -1.09 0.55 -12.48
CA PRO A 136 -0.01 -0.38 -12.22
C PRO A 136 0.94 0.16 -11.14
N PRO A 137 1.39 -0.69 -10.20
CA PRO A 137 2.30 -0.26 -9.14
C PRO A 137 3.65 0.13 -9.73
N PRO A 138 4.34 1.13 -9.15
CA PRO A 138 5.69 1.45 -9.57
C PRO A 138 6.67 0.34 -9.19
N SER A 139 7.74 0.20 -9.96
CA SER A 139 8.88 -0.61 -9.55
C SER A 139 9.62 0.05 -8.37
N LEU A 140 10.38 -0.74 -7.60
CA LEU A 140 11.21 -0.21 -6.51
C LEU A 140 12.19 0.87 -7.01
N SER A 141 12.69 0.76 -8.24
CA SER A 141 13.58 1.76 -8.83
C SER A 141 12.86 3.06 -9.20
N GLU A 142 11.57 3.01 -9.48
CA GLU A 142 10.75 4.15 -9.90
C GLU A 142 10.11 4.90 -8.74
N SER A 143 9.94 4.25 -7.59
CA SER A 143 9.26 4.83 -6.43
C SER A 143 10.25 5.29 -5.36
N LEU A 144 10.21 6.57 -5.03
CA LEU A 144 10.97 7.12 -3.89
C LEU A 144 10.41 6.62 -2.57
N VAL A 145 9.08 6.48 -2.48
CA VAL A 145 8.38 5.99 -1.29
C VAL A 145 8.76 4.54 -1.00
N LEU A 146 8.71 3.64 -1.98
CA LEU A 146 9.07 2.24 -1.79
C LEU A 146 10.54 2.08 -1.37
N LYS A 147 11.46 2.89 -1.91
CA LYS A 147 12.87 2.91 -1.47
C LYS A 147 12.99 3.37 -0.02
N TYR A 148 12.29 4.43 0.34
CA TYR A 148 12.30 4.96 1.71
C TYR A 148 11.73 3.96 2.71
N LEU A 149 10.58 3.35 2.41
CA LEU A 149 9.97 2.29 3.22
C LEU A 149 10.89 1.08 3.34
N GLN A 150 11.55 0.65 2.25
CA GLN A 150 12.54 -0.42 2.31
C GLN A 150 13.71 -0.07 3.26
N ALA A 151 14.23 1.15 3.18
CA ALA A 151 15.31 1.60 4.06
C ALA A 151 14.87 1.62 5.53
N ILE A 152 13.65 2.10 5.81
CA ILE A 152 13.05 2.06 7.15
C ILE A 152 12.98 0.62 7.64
N VAL A 153 12.37 -0.29 6.88
CA VAL A 153 12.18 -1.66 7.34
C VAL A 153 13.52 -2.35 7.62
N ILE A 154 14.54 -2.12 6.78
CA ILE A 154 15.90 -2.62 7.04
C ILE A 154 16.44 -2.05 8.36
N SER A 155 16.28 -0.74 8.60
CA SER A 155 16.76 -0.08 9.81
C SER A 155 16.01 -0.51 11.09
N THR A 156 14.78 -1.00 10.97
CA THR A 156 13.95 -1.49 12.09
C THR A 156 14.16 -2.95 12.42
N THR A 157 15.12 -3.62 11.77
CA THR A 157 15.47 -5.02 12.05
C THR A 157 16.82 -5.12 12.75
N ASP A 158 16.99 -6.16 13.57
CA ASP A 158 18.21 -6.36 14.38
C ASP A 158 19.44 -6.79 13.56
N VAL A 159 19.24 -7.22 12.31
CA VAL A 159 20.30 -7.74 11.45
C VAL A 159 20.74 -6.66 10.46
N LEU A 160 21.84 -5.99 10.78
CA LEU A 160 22.42 -4.89 9.97
C LEU A 160 23.45 -5.35 8.94
N SER A 161 24.02 -6.54 9.11
CA SER A 161 24.99 -7.11 8.17
C SER A 161 24.99 -8.63 8.23
N TRP A 162 25.56 -9.25 7.19
CA TRP A 162 25.83 -10.68 7.15
C TRP A 162 27.32 -10.92 6.93
N GLU A 163 27.93 -11.71 7.81
CA GLU A 163 29.30 -12.15 7.66
C GLU A 163 29.35 -13.50 6.94
N CYS A 164 30.19 -13.60 5.90
CA CYS A 164 30.42 -14.85 5.21
C CYS A 164 31.32 -15.76 6.05
N LYS A 165 30.83 -16.96 6.40
CA LYS A 165 31.59 -17.94 7.21
C LYS A 165 32.88 -18.45 6.58
N ASN A 166 33.04 -18.36 5.26
CA ASN A 166 34.23 -18.85 4.57
C ASN A 166 35.35 -17.81 4.45
N CYS A 167 35.02 -16.55 4.16
CA CYS A 167 36.01 -15.51 3.88
C CYS A 167 35.93 -14.27 4.78
N ASN A 168 35.07 -14.30 5.80
CA ASN A 168 34.80 -13.22 6.76
C ASN A 168 34.43 -11.88 6.10
N PHE A 169 33.91 -11.94 4.87
CA PHE A 169 33.40 -10.75 4.19
C PHE A 169 32.10 -10.29 4.84
N ILE A 170 32.06 -9.04 5.28
CA ILE A 170 30.88 -8.41 5.87
C ILE A 170 30.07 -7.73 4.76
N TRP A 171 28.88 -8.23 4.49
CA TRP A 171 27.90 -7.61 3.61
C TRP A 171 26.97 -6.72 4.44
N THR A 172 27.07 -5.41 4.28
CA THR A 172 26.12 -4.46 4.87
C THR A 172 24.75 -4.67 4.26
N ARG A 173 23.72 -4.85 5.10
CA ARG A 173 22.37 -5.15 4.64
C ARG A 173 21.78 -3.93 3.92
N ASN A 174 21.55 -4.10 2.63
CA ASN A 174 20.84 -3.17 1.75
C ASN A 174 19.62 -3.83 1.07
N THR A 175 19.35 -5.10 1.37
CA THR A 175 18.23 -5.89 0.84
C THR A 175 17.45 -6.54 1.97
N PHE A 176 16.19 -6.88 1.70
CA PHE A 176 15.37 -7.65 2.63
C PHE A 176 15.89 -9.07 2.85
N ILE A 177 16.28 -9.72 1.76
CA ILE A 177 16.72 -11.11 1.73
C ILE A 177 18.24 -11.14 1.72
N ARG A 178 18.81 -11.98 2.58
CA ARG A 178 20.24 -12.29 2.58
C ARG A 178 20.63 -12.89 1.22
N PRO A 179 21.63 -12.33 0.52
CA PRO A 179 22.11 -12.93 -0.72
C PRO A 179 22.50 -14.39 -0.49
N LYS A 180 22.14 -15.27 -1.45
CA LYS A 180 22.46 -16.70 -1.33
C LYS A 180 23.96 -16.95 -1.34
N LYS A 181 24.72 -16.14 -2.10
CA LYS A 181 26.16 -16.30 -2.29
C LYS A 181 26.91 -15.03 -1.91
N CYS A 182 28.09 -15.21 -1.35
CA CYS A 182 29.06 -14.17 -1.05
C CYS A 182 29.60 -13.55 -2.34
N PRO A 183 29.60 -12.22 -2.52
CA PRO A 183 30.16 -11.59 -3.71
C PRO A 183 31.69 -11.75 -3.81
N ARG A 184 32.35 -12.02 -2.68
CA ARG A 184 33.80 -12.09 -2.60
C ARG A 184 34.33 -13.49 -2.91
N CYS A 185 33.71 -14.54 -2.38
CA CYS A 185 34.19 -15.92 -2.52
C CYS A 185 33.20 -16.87 -3.21
N ASN A 186 32.00 -16.42 -3.57
CA ASN A 186 30.96 -17.21 -4.23
C ASN A 186 30.39 -18.39 -3.41
N ASP A 187 30.82 -18.58 -2.16
CA ASP A 187 30.23 -19.53 -1.21
C ASP A 187 28.94 -19.01 -0.58
N PHE A 188 28.20 -19.90 0.07
CA PHE A 188 27.00 -19.53 0.81
C PHE A 188 27.35 -18.70 2.06
N PHE A 189 26.52 -17.67 2.35
CA PHE A 189 26.63 -16.85 3.57
C PHE A 189 26.28 -17.62 4.84
#